data_AF-J3KXH7-F1
#
_entry.id   AF-J3KXH7-F1
#
_cell.length_a   1.000
_cell.length_b   1.000
_cell.length_c   1.000
_cell.angle_alpha   90.00
_cell.angle_beta   90.00
_cell.angle_gamma   90.00
#
_symmetry.space_group_name_H-M   'P 1'
#
loop_
_entity.id
_entity.type
_entity.pdbx_description
1 polymer ?
#
loop_
_entity_poly.entity_id
_entity_poly.type
_entity_poly.pdbx_seq_one_letter_code
_entity_poly.pdbx_strand_id
1 'polypeptide(L)'
;SPAAGGGASSLALAVLEWSADCRGRQFDRIFGVWLSGAELLRSCTAEPRAIGIVWSVSRDVTRYAAVLAEPGEIAVYLGNLIDSTYTGVYHANLTLHLYFHPAPPPPPRQADLIVPISRSLPLNDGQWFAIQNATDVQGKKLAIPSNTYRAVLEVFVSFHSNDEFWYTNPPNDYIQANNLSSSVPGNGAFREVIVKVNDDIVGAIWPFTVIYTGGVNPLLWRPITGIGSFDLPTYDIDITPFLGKLLDGKEHDFGFGVTNALDVWYIDANLHLWLDHKSEKTSGSLISYDAPQLVLNVDSRFSGLDGQFVTGANRHISATGAVKSSYGEVTTNFYQRFSYENSNVYSKNGSVQVVNQTIDAKSGVCAKDALSVLLSEELHQIFPLYVYTGTSDQKADEYTLISFVKLGVNEKKTSGGKMGFSYNSLRNSQSARGSMKVKKNLVVGGLGETHHVYKYVGTDGCYFRDVSSKNYTVLSDQSGDSCTKRKPYGGAKFSSRNDQSSRRKLLAGE
;
A
#
# COMPACT_ATOMS: atom_id res chain seq x y z
N SER A 1 29.38 -1.29 34.02
CA SER A 1 27.95 -1.21 34.37
C SER A 1 27.37 0.13 33.93
N PRO A 2 26.58 0.18 32.86
CA PRO A 2 25.56 1.20 32.71
C PRO A 2 24.29 0.72 33.43
N ALA A 3 23.66 1.64 34.16
CA ALA A 3 22.50 1.36 34.98
C ALA A 3 21.26 1.06 34.14
N ALA A 4 20.51 0.04 34.58
CA ALA A 4 19.12 -0.17 34.23
C ALA A 4 18.23 0.96 34.79
N GLY A 5 17.20 1.32 34.03
CA GLY A 5 16.15 2.27 34.39
C GLY A 5 15.80 3.12 33.18
N GLY A 6 14.76 2.84 32.40
CA GLY A 6 13.39 2.70 32.89
C GLY A 6 12.62 3.98 32.58
N GLY A 7 12.37 4.23 31.30
CA GLY A 7 11.36 5.16 30.85
C GLY A 7 10.49 4.43 29.84
N ALA A 8 9.38 3.85 30.29
CA ALA A 8 8.31 3.50 29.36
C ALA A 8 8.01 4.78 28.58
N SER A 9 8.22 4.75 27.26
CA SER A 9 8.05 5.93 26.41
C SER A 9 6.68 6.52 26.70
N SER A 10 6.65 7.72 27.27
CA SER A 10 5.42 8.49 27.50
C SER A 10 4.86 9.05 26.20
N LEU A 11 5.48 8.72 25.06
CA LEU A 11 5.08 9.10 23.73
C LEU A 11 3.68 8.55 23.42
N ALA A 12 2.72 9.46 23.35
CA ALA A 12 1.34 9.18 22.97
C ALA A 12 1.19 9.10 21.45
N LEU A 13 1.87 10.01 20.74
CA LEU A 13 1.80 10.16 19.30
C LEU A 13 3.11 10.79 18.80
N ALA A 14 3.64 10.26 17.70
CA ALA A 14 4.67 10.90 16.91
C ALA A 14 4.20 11.06 15.47
N VAL A 15 4.33 12.26 14.92
CA VAL A 15 3.96 12.58 13.54
C VAL A 15 5.16 13.13 12.81
N LEU A 16 5.58 12.45 11.74
CA LEU A 16 6.59 12.93 10.83
C LEU A 16 5.92 13.78 9.76
N GLU A 17 6.33 15.03 9.63
CA GLU A 17 5.85 15.97 8.62
C GLU A 17 6.97 16.29 7.63
N TRP A 18 6.68 16.08 6.35
CA TRP A 18 7.46 16.60 5.24
C TRP A 18 6.71 17.77 4.62
N SER A 19 7.34 18.94 4.52
CA SER A 19 6.83 20.08 3.75
C SER A 19 7.84 20.48 2.70
N ALA A 20 7.38 20.78 1.49
CA ALA A 20 8.27 21.18 0.40
C ALA A 20 7.65 22.23 -0.51
N ASP A 21 8.51 23.08 -1.06
CA ASP A 21 8.21 23.93 -2.20
C ASP A 21 9.12 23.60 -3.38
N CYS A 22 8.59 23.78 -4.58
CA CYS A 22 9.33 23.60 -5.82
C CYS A 22 8.90 24.64 -6.85
N ARG A 23 9.87 25.30 -7.46
CA ARG A 23 9.66 26.31 -8.52
C ARG A 23 10.43 25.91 -9.76
N GLY A 24 9.75 25.93 -10.91
CA GLY A 24 10.29 25.43 -12.18
C GLY A 24 9.52 24.21 -12.65
N ARG A 25 10.04 23.54 -13.69
CA ARG A 25 9.46 22.30 -14.20
C ARG A 25 10.10 21.10 -13.51
N GLN A 26 9.29 20.22 -12.96
CA GLN A 26 9.73 18.91 -12.48
C GLN A 26 8.62 17.91 -12.69
N PHE A 27 8.98 16.65 -12.96
CA PHE A 27 8.05 15.53 -12.96
C PHE A 27 8.01 14.90 -11.58
N ASP A 28 7.12 13.93 -11.40
CA ASP A 28 7.01 13.20 -10.16
C ASP A 28 8.30 12.40 -9.87
N ARG A 29 8.74 12.48 -8.62
CA ARG A 29 9.93 11.80 -8.12
C ARG A 29 9.57 11.05 -6.86
N ILE A 30 10.13 9.86 -6.70
CA ILE A 30 10.06 9.14 -5.43
C ILE A 30 11.12 9.69 -4.46
N PHE A 31 10.79 9.72 -3.18
CA PHE A 31 11.71 10.07 -2.11
C PHE A 31 11.42 9.23 -0.86
N GLY A 32 12.42 9.13 0.01
CA GLY A 32 12.37 8.38 1.26
C GLY A 32 13.05 9.11 2.41
N VAL A 33 12.60 8.80 3.62
CA VAL A 33 13.18 9.28 4.89
C VAL A 33 13.43 8.08 5.80
N TRP A 34 14.68 7.94 6.27
CA TRP A 34 15.08 6.90 7.21
C TRP A 34 15.66 7.50 8.48
N LEU A 35 15.48 6.81 9.60
CA LEU A 35 16.16 7.07 10.87
C LEU A 35 16.94 5.83 11.29
N SER A 36 18.26 5.94 11.37
CA SER A 36 19.18 4.82 11.65
C SER A 36 18.95 3.62 10.71
N GLY A 37 18.57 3.90 9.46
CA GLY A 37 18.25 2.91 8.43
C GLY A 37 16.81 2.38 8.44
N ALA A 38 16.00 2.69 9.45
CA ALA A 38 14.58 2.33 9.46
C ALA A 38 13.77 3.32 8.63
N GLU A 39 13.05 2.84 7.62
CA GLU A 39 12.25 3.73 6.77
C GLU A 39 11.04 4.25 7.54
N LEU A 40 10.84 5.56 7.54
CA LEU A 40 9.73 6.22 8.22
C LEU A 40 8.68 6.74 7.25
N LEU A 41 9.10 7.12 6.03
CA LEU A 41 8.22 7.67 5.00
C LEU A 41 8.76 7.33 3.61
N ARG A 42 7.88 6.81 2.75
CA ARG A 42 8.04 6.77 1.31
C ARG A 42 6.96 7.61 0.64
N SER A 43 7.36 8.42 -0.32
CA SER A 43 6.44 9.39 -0.90
C SER A 43 6.82 9.80 -2.31
N CYS A 44 5.82 10.24 -3.08
CA CYS A 44 5.96 10.81 -4.41
C CYS A 44 5.81 12.33 -4.33
N THR A 45 6.73 13.09 -4.93
CA THR A 45 6.67 14.55 -4.96
C THR A 45 5.45 15.05 -5.72
N ALA A 46 4.88 16.17 -5.28
CA ALA A 46 3.90 16.89 -6.09
C ALA A 46 4.57 17.54 -7.30
N GLU A 47 4.00 17.37 -8.49
CA GLU A 47 4.53 18.02 -9.67
C GLU A 47 4.19 19.54 -9.72
N PRO A 48 5.19 20.44 -9.84
CA PRO A 48 5.00 21.88 -9.86
C PRO A 48 4.30 22.41 -11.11
N ARG A 49 3.76 23.62 -10.99
CA ARG A 49 3.34 24.47 -12.14
C ARG A 49 4.39 25.54 -12.41
N ALA A 50 4.19 26.32 -13.48
CA ALA A 50 5.07 27.45 -13.81
C ALA A 50 5.23 28.47 -12.65
N ILE A 51 4.21 28.62 -11.81
CA ILE A 51 4.23 29.50 -10.61
C ILE A 51 4.74 28.80 -9.34
N GLY A 52 5.14 27.54 -9.44
CA GLY A 52 5.57 26.68 -8.34
C GLY A 52 4.43 25.90 -7.66
N ILE A 53 4.80 25.16 -6.62
CA ILE A 53 3.91 24.39 -5.74
C ILE A 53 4.43 24.43 -4.31
N VAL A 54 3.52 24.35 -3.34
CA VAL A 54 3.79 24.09 -1.93
C VAL A 54 2.87 22.96 -1.52
N TRP A 55 3.42 21.99 -0.79
CA TRP A 55 2.64 20.85 -0.31
C TRP A 55 3.28 20.28 0.96
N SER A 56 2.49 19.51 1.70
CA SER A 56 2.97 18.75 2.85
C SER A 56 2.32 17.38 2.92
N VAL A 57 2.99 16.47 3.61
CA VAL A 57 2.46 15.17 4.03
C VAL A 57 2.85 14.93 5.47
N SER A 58 1.94 14.32 6.23
CA SER A 58 2.16 13.93 7.61
C SER A 58 1.85 12.44 7.75
N ARG A 59 2.73 11.71 8.44
CA ARG A 59 2.59 10.27 8.69
C ARG A 59 2.70 9.99 10.18
N ASP A 60 1.82 9.15 10.71
CA ASP A 60 1.94 8.63 12.06
C ASP A 60 3.12 7.65 12.13
N VAL A 61 4.13 8.01 12.93
CA VAL A 61 5.36 7.25 13.15
C VAL A 61 5.47 6.77 14.60
N THR A 62 4.37 6.77 15.35
CA THR A 62 4.30 6.33 16.75
C THR A 62 4.77 4.89 16.92
N ARG A 63 4.53 4.03 15.92
CA ARG A 63 5.00 2.65 15.94
C ARG A 63 6.53 2.52 16.00
N TYR A 64 7.28 3.56 15.65
CA TYR A 64 8.75 3.59 15.65
C TYR A 64 9.36 4.14 16.94
N ALA A 65 8.58 4.23 18.03
CA ALA A 65 9.05 4.85 19.28
C ALA A 65 10.38 4.30 19.80
N ALA A 66 10.68 3.00 19.61
CA ALA A 66 11.95 2.41 20.01
C ALA A 66 13.15 3.06 19.31
N VAL A 67 13.02 3.43 18.03
CA VAL A 67 14.08 4.13 17.28
C VAL A 67 14.08 5.61 17.60
N LEU A 68 12.89 6.21 17.79
CA LEU A 68 12.74 7.63 18.14
C LEU A 68 13.29 7.97 19.54
N ALA A 69 13.41 6.97 20.43
CA ALA A 69 13.91 7.15 21.78
C ALA A 69 15.44 7.31 21.85
N GLU A 70 16.17 6.98 20.80
CA GLU A 70 17.63 6.97 20.75
C GLU A 70 18.16 8.00 19.73
N PRO A 71 19.35 8.60 19.95
CA PRO A 71 20.03 9.39 18.93
C PRO A 71 20.31 8.53 17.67
N GLY A 72 20.01 9.08 16.49
CA GLY A 72 20.15 8.35 15.22
C GLY A 72 20.47 9.24 14.04
N GLU A 73 21.04 8.64 12.99
CA GLU A 73 21.32 9.32 11.72
C GLU A 73 20.04 9.41 10.88
N ILE A 74 19.66 10.61 10.47
CA ILE A 74 18.57 10.82 9.51
C ILE A 74 19.14 10.81 8.11
N ALA A 75 18.61 9.94 7.25
CA ALA A 75 18.91 9.91 5.83
C ALA A 75 17.68 10.33 5.04
N VAL A 76 17.89 11.19 4.04
CA VAL A 76 16.85 11.61 3.10
C VAL A 76 17.40 11.42 1.70
N TYR A 77 16.63 10.73 0.86
CA TYR A 77 16.89 10.65 -0.56
C TYR A 77 15.71 11.20 -1.33
N LEU A 78 15.98 12.14 -2.25
CA LEU A 78 15.02 12.63 -3.23
C LEU A 78 15.74 12.65 -4.58
N GLY A 79 15.29 11.80 -5.51
CA GLY A 79 15.92 11.62 -6.82
C GLY A 79 15.66 12.79 -7.78
N ASN A 80 16.06 14.02 -7.42
CA ASN A 80 15.85 15.19 -8.25
C ASN A 80 16.82 15.21 -9.43
N LEU A 81 16.31 15.56 -10.61
CA LEU A 81 17.12 15.77 -11.81
C LEU A 81 17.00 17.23 -12.24
N ILE A 82 18.13 17.90 -12.47
CA ILE A 82 18.19 19.28 -12.95
C ILE A 82 18.89 19.32 -14.31
N ASP A 83 18.19 19.78 -15.33
CA ASP A 83 18.71 20.00 -16.69
C ASP A 83 17.92 21.11 -17.43
N SER A 84 18.07 21.21 -18.75
CA SER A 84 17.35 22.21 -19.57
C SER A 84 15.83 22.01 -19.62
N THR A 85 15.35 20.81 -19.30
CA THR A 85 13.92 20.46 -19.24
C THR A 85 13.42 20.54 -17.80
N TYR A 86 14.15 19.94 -16.86
CA TYR A 86 13.83 19.86 -15.45
C TYR A 86 14.54 20.97 -14.68
N THR A 87 13.84 22.08 -14.47
CA THR A 87 14.39 23.28 -13.81
C THR A 87 13.96 23.41 -12.35
N GLY A 88 13.12 22.51 -11.86
CA GLY A 88 12.52 22.54 -10.53
C GLY A 88 13.49 22.10 -9.44
N VAL A 89 13.85 23.04 -8.56
CA VAL A 89 14.62 22.74 -7.34
C VAL A 89 13.65 22.61 -6.16
N TYR A 90 13.74 21.49 -5.44
CA TYR A 90 12.97 21.25 -4.22
C TYR A 90 13.67 21.87 -3.02
N HIS A 91 12.93 22.63 -2.23
CA HIS A 91 13.30 23.02 -0.87
C HIS A 91 12.37 22.29 0.09
N ALA A 92 12.93 21.49 0.99
CA ALA A 92 12.16 20.61 1.87
C ALA A 92 12.54 20.81 3.34
N ASN A 93 11.54 20.73 4.20
CA ASN A 93 11.66 20.72 5.65
C ASN A 93 11.08 19.40 6.17
N LEU A 94 11.84 18.75 7.05
CA LEU A 94 11.40 17.58 7.81
C LEU A 94 11.20 17.99 9.26
N THR A 95 10.00 17.78 9.79
CA THR A 95 9.65 18.10 11.17
C THR A 95 9.07 16.87 11.86
N LEU A 96 9.50 16.59 13.08
CA LEU A 96 8.95 15.53 13.92
C LEU A 96 8.17 16.15 15.07
N HIS A 97 6.86 15.92 15.11
CA HIS A 97 5.98 16.36 16.18
C HIS A 97 5.83 15.25 17.21
N LEU A 98 6.17 15.51 18.47
CA LEU A 98 6.10 14.54 19.57
C LEU A 98 5.08 14.99 20.60
N TYR A 99 4.12 14.12 20.90
CA TYR A 99 3.07 14.35 21.89
C TYR A 99 3.21 13.33 23.01
N PHE A 100 3.25 13.79 24.26
CA PHE A 100 3.47 12.95 25.43
C PHE A 100 2.23 12.92 26.34
N HIS A 101 1.96 11.78 26.98
CA HIS A 101 0.88 11.65 27.94
C HIS A 101 1.18 12.43 29.24
N PRO A 102 0.19 13.14 29.83
CA PRO A 102 0.36 13.86 31.10
C PRO A 102 0.60 12.94 32.32
N ALA A 103 0.11 11.70 32.27
CA ALA A 103 0.36 10.61 33.22
C ALA A 103 0.21 9.30 32.43
N PRO A 104 0.98 8.23 32.68
CA PRO A 104 1.00 7.07 31.77
C PRO A 104 -0.28 6.21 31.95
N PRO A 105 -1.24 6.20 31.01
CA PRO A 105 -1.96 4.95 30.76
C PRO A 105 -0.92 3.92 30.30
N PRO A 106 -1.09 2.61 30.57
CA PRO A 106 -0.23 1.62 29.93
C PRO A 106 -0.44 1.75 28.41
N PRO A 107 0.58 2.18 27.64
CA PRO A 107 0.44 2.27 26.20
C PRO A 107 0.19 0.86 25.64
N PRO A 108 -0.44 0.74 24.46
CA PRO A 108 -0.33 -0.49 23.68
C PRO A 108 1.16 -0.83 23.59
N ARG A 109 1.55 -2.07 23.87
CA ARG A 109 2.97 -2.46 23.79
C ARG A 109 3.44 -2.31 22.33
N GLN A 110 4.12 -1.21 22.05
CA GLN A 110 4.92 -1.02 20.85
C GLN A 110 6.09 -2.02 20.85
N ALA A 111 6.75 -2.19 19.71
CA ALA A 111 7.94 -3.01 19.64
C ALA A 111 9.04 -2.43 20.56
N ASP A 112 9.78 -3.31 21.23
CA ASP A 112 10.89 -2.93 22.11
C ASP A 112 12.17 -2.67 21.30
N LEU A 113 12.26 -3.25 20.10
CA LEU A 113 13.37 -3.08 19.17
C LEU A 113 12.85 -3.06 17.73
N ILE A 114 13.43 -2.20 16.89
CA ILE A 114 13.18 -2.19 15.45
C ILE A 114 14.51 -2.37 14.74
N VAL A 115 14.59 -3.42 13.94
CA VAL A 115 15.80 -3.76 13.17
C VAL A 115 15.55 -3.42 11.70
N PRO A 116 16.30 -2.48 11.11
CA PRO A 116 16.11 -2.10 9.72
C PRO A 116 16.71 -3.13 8.74
N ILE A 117 15.89 -3.53 7.78
CA ILE A 117 16.24 -4.38 6.64
C ILE A 117 16.32 -3.49 5.40
N SER A 118 17.36 -2.68 5.36
CA SER A 118 17.67 -1.71 4.32
C SER A 118 19.17 -1.73 3.99
N ARG A 119 19.55 -1.12 2.88
CA ARG A 119 20.95 -0.90 2.47
C ARG A 119 21.66 0.03 3.44
N SER A 120 22.93 -0.24 3.68
CA SER A 120 23.78 0.57 4.54
C SER A 120 24.36 1.78 3.80
N LEU A 121 24.52 2.89 4.51
CA LEU A 121 25.24 4.09 4.04
C LEU A 121 26.77 3.86 4.02
N PRO A 122 27.53 4.65 3.24
CA PRO A 122 27.10 5.75 2.36
C PRO A 122 26.54 5.27 1.01
N LEU A 123 25.54 5.97 0.49
CA LEU A 123 24.93 5.71 -0.81
C LEU A 123 24.70 7.03 -1.56
N ASN A 124 24.78 6.99 -2.89
CA ASN A 124 24.28 8.07 -3.76
C ASN A 124 22.86 7.74 -4.25
N ASP A 125 22.03 7.20 -3.35
CA ASP A 125 20.71 6.61 -3.61
C ASP A 125 19.94 6.48 -2.28
N GLY A 126 18.67 6.08 -2.34
CA GLY A 126 17.89 5.67 -1.18
C GLY A 126 18.40 4.36 -0.54
N GLN A 127 18.04 4.13 0.72
CA GLN A 127 18.44 2.92 1.45
C GLN A 127 17.59 1.68 1.08
N TRP A 128 16.60 1.80 0.20
CA TRP A 128 15.84 0.66 -0.31
C TRP A 128 16.68 -0.22 -1.25
N PHE A 129 16.36 -1.51 -1.29
CA PHE A 129 16.83 -2.40 -2.34
C PHE A 129 16.08 -2.14 -3.65
N ALA A 130 16.70 -2.43 -4.79
CA ALA A 130 16.09 -2.26 -6.10
C ALA A 130 16.06 -3.61 -6.85
N ILE A 131 14.89 -4.24 -6.90
CA ILE A 131 14.69 -5.50 -7.65
C ILE A 131 14.70 -5.17 -9.14
N GLN A 132 15.60 -5.82 -9.86
CA GLN A 132 15.88 -5.54 -11.28
C GLN A 132 15.12 -6.43 -12.26
N ASN A 133 14.53 -7.55 -11.82
CA ASN A 133 13.72 -8.48 -12.63
C ASN A 133 13.12 -9.59 -11.75
N ALA A 134 12.32 -10.47 -12.36
CA ALA A 134 11.63 -11.57 -11.65
C ALA A 134 12.53 -12.62 -10.97
N THR A 135 13.82 -12.70 -11.31
CA THR A 135 14.77 -13.65 -10.69
C THR A 135 15.65 -13.01 -9.61
N ASP A 136 15.62 -11.68 -9.53
CA ASP A 136 16.41 -10.92 -8.57
C ASP A 136 15.77 -11.00 -7.18
N VAL A 137 16.60 -11.33 -6.19
CA VAL A 137 16.23 -11.40 -4.79
C VAL A 137 17.21 -10.53 -4.01
N GLN A 138 16.67 -9.54 -3.32
CA GLN A 138 17.44 -8.59 -2.52
C GLN A 138 17.07 -8.74 -1.06
N GLY A 139 17.99 -8.43 -0.15
CA GLY A 139 17.78 -8.73 1.25
C GLY A 139 18.95 -8.40 2.15
N LYS A 140 18.82 -8.80 3.41
CA LYS A 140 19.85 -8.59 4.44
C LYS A 140 19.86 -9.77 5.40
N LYS A 141 21.06 -10.11 5.87
CA LYS A 141 21.24 -11.05 6.97
C LYS A 141 21.24 -10.32 8.30
N LEU A 142 20.50 -10.84 9.27
CA LEU A 142 20.47 -10.29 10.62
C LEU A 142 20.14 -11.38 11.64
N ALA A 143 20.64 -11.22 12.86
CA ALA A 143 20.28 -12.07 13.99
C ALA A 143 19.12 -11.47 14.78
N ILE A 144 18.23 -12.33 15.28
CA ILE A 144 17.14 -11.93 16.17
C ILE A 144 17.57 -12.19 17.63
N PRO A 145 17.37 -11.24 18.56
CA PRO A 145 17.62 -11.45 19.98
C PRO A 145 16.89 -12.69 20.50
N SER A 146 17.63 -13.56 21.20
CA SER A 146 17.12 -14.86 21.66
C SER A 146 15.99 -14.78 22.68
N ASN A 147 15.70 -13.60 23.23
CA ASN A 147 14.58 -13.36 24.13
C ASN A 147 13.35 -12.74 23.44
N THR A 148 13.31 -12.72 22.10
CA THR A 148 12.15 -12.21 21.35
C THR A 148 10.96 -13.15 21.52
N TYR A 149 9.77 -12.61 21.82
CA TYR A 149 8.53 -13.39 21.92
C TYR A 149 7.48 -13.07 20.85
N ARG A 150 7.65 -11.96 20.12
CA ARG A 150 6.82 -11.58 18.96
C ARG A 150 7.68 -10.86 17.93
N ALA A 151 7.41 -11.12 16.65
CA ALA A 151 8.10 -10.45 15.55
C ALA A 151 7.13 -10.16 14.39
N VAL A 152 7.12 -8.91 13.93
CA VAL A 152 6.30 -8.46 12.80
C VAL A 152 7.19 -7.73 11.81
N LEU A 153 7.12 -8.10 10.54
CA LEU A 153 7.84 -7.45 9.46
C LEU A 153 6.91 -6.44 8.78
N GLU A 154 7.30 -5.17 8.77
CA GLU A 154 6.65 -4.12 7.98
C GLU A 154 7.44 -3.89 6.70
N VAL A 155 6.84 -4.12 5.54
CA VAL A 155 7.50 -4.02 4.24
C VAL A 155 6.99 -2.81 3.47
N PHE A 156 7.91 -2.03 2.91
CA PHE A 156 7.64 -0.88 2.05
C PHE A 156 7.87 -1.27 0.60
N VAL A 157 6.93 -0.94 -0.29
CA VAL A 157 7.00 -1.32 -1.70
C VAL A 157 6.65 -0.14 -2.59
N SER A 158 7.43 0.08 -3.64
CA SER A 158 7.06 0.96 -4.75
C SER A 158 7.62 0.42 -6.07
N PHE A 159 6.91 0.64 -7.16
CA PHE A 159 7.21 0.11 -8.50
C PHE A 159 7.39 1.27 -9.47
N HIS A 160 8.38 1.18 -10.36
CA HIS A 160 8.83 2.28 -11.22
C HIS A 160 9.16 1.76 -12.63
N SER A 161 9.66 2.63 -13.51
CA SER A 161 10.10 2.25 -14.86
C SER A 161 9.00 1.49 -15.63
N ASN A 162 9.33 0.37 -16.27
CA ASN A 162 8.40 -0.46 -17.03
C ASN A 162 7.30 -1.10 -16.17
N ASP A 163 7.45 -1.12 -14.85
CA ASP A 163 6.44 -1.60 -13.92
C ASP A 163 5.62 -0.46 -13.29
N GLU A 164 5.86 0.82 -13.59
CA GLU A 164 5.03 1.93 -13.07
C GLU A 164 3.52 1.73 -13.37
N PHE A 165 3.23 1.14 -14.53
CA PHE A 165 1.88 0.83 -14.99
C PHE A 165 1.64 -0.67 -15.17
N TRP A 166 2.28 -1.53 -14.37
CA TRP A 166 2.26 -2.99 -14.52
C TRP A 166 0.86 -3.59 -14.75
N TYR A 167 -0.18 -3.01 -14.14
CA TYR A 167 -1.59 -3.41 -14.26
C TYR A 167 -2.19 -3.24 -15.67
N THR A 168 -1.48 -2.55 -16.56
CA THR A 168 -1.82 -2.31 -17.97
C THR A 168 -0.99 -3.18 -18.93
N ASN A 169 0.03 -3.89 -18.43
CA ASN A 169 0.97 -4.61 -19.27
C ASN A 169 0.30 -5.83 -19.92
N PRO A 170 0.42 -6.02 -21.25
CA PRO A 170 -0.06 -7.21 -21.92
C PRO A 170 0.89 -8.41 -21.71
N PRO A 171 0.43 -9.64 -22.02
CA PRO A 171 1.30 -10.81 -22.08
C PRO A 171 2.37 -10.71 -23.17
N ASN A 172 3.51 -11.38 -22.97
CA ASN A 172 4.64 -11.35 -23.91
C ASN A 172 4.27 -11.88 -25.30
N ASP A 173 3.38 -12.87 -25.39
CA ASP A 173 2.94 -13.45 -26.67
C ASP A 173 2.21 -12.42 -27.55
N TYR A 174 1.44 -11.49 -26.94
CA TYR A 174 0.81 -10.39 -27.68
C TYR A 174 1.84 -9.41 -28.23
N ILE A 175 2.86 -9.08 -27.42
CA ILE A 175 3.96 -8.20 -27.82
C ILE A 175 4.73 -8.82 -28.98
N GLN A 176 5.05 -10.12 -28.89
CA GLN A 176 5.77 -10.84 -29.93
C GLN A 176 4.96 -10.92 -31.23
N ALA A 177 3.68 -11.30 -31.14
CA ALA A 177 2.81 -11.43 -32.31
C ALA A 177 2.60 -10.11 -33.07
N ASN A 178 2.73 -8.97 -32.38
CA ASN A 178 2.56 -7.64 -32.95
C ASN A 178 3.88 -6.86 -33.16
N ASN A 179 5.04 -7.48 -32.91
CA ASN A 179 6.36 -6.87 -33.02
C ASN A 179 6.54 -5.57 -32.19
N LEU A 180 6.06 -5.57 -30.93
CA LEU A 180 6.03 -4.40 -30.03
C LEU A 180 7.18 -4.34 -29.00
N SER A 181 8.20 -5.20 -29.14
CA SER A 181 9.19 -5.49 -28.08
C SER A 181 10.05 -4.32 -27.60
N SER A 182 10.04 -3.18 -28.30
CA SER A 182 10.83 -1.99 -27.93
C SER A 182 10.00 -0.86 -27.30
N SER A 183 8.67 -0.93 -27.31
CA SER A 183 7.79 0.17 -26.92
C SER A 183 6.75 -0.18 -25.85
N VAL A 184 6.55 -1.46 -25.55
CA VAL A 184 5.50 -1.91 -24.62
C VAL A 184 6.09 -2.83 -23.54
N PRO A 185 6.00 -2.46 -22.26
CA PRO A 185 6.32 -3.34 -21.14
C PRO A 185 5.48 -4.63 -21.14
N GLY A 186 6.13 -5.78 -20.94
CA GLY A 186 5.47 -7.08 -20.93
C GLY A 186 5.19 -7.68 -19.55
N ASN A 187 5.32 -9.00 -19.47
CA ASN A 187 5.12 -9.85 -18.29
C ASN A 187 3.70 -9.84 -17.70
N GLY A 188 2.71 -9.33 -18.45
CA GLY A 188 1.31 -9.36 -18.05
C GLY A 188 0.98 -8.50 -16.82
N ALA A 189 -0.30 -8.45 -16.48
CA ALA A 189 -0.84 -7.54 -15.49
C ALA A 189 -0.89 -8.10 -14.07
N PHE A 190 0.14 -8.83 -13.62
CA PHE A 190 0.20 -9.34 -12.24
C PHE A 190 1.62 -9.30 -11.67
N ARG A 191 1.74 -8.80 -10.45
CA ARG A 191 2.98 -8.70 -9.67
C ARG A 191 2.68 -9.13 -8.23
N GLU A 192 3.59 -9.92 -7.66
CA GLU A 192 3.50 -10.37 -6.27
C GLU A 192 4.87 -10.19 -5.63
N VAL A 193 4.94 -9.45 -4.52
CA VAL A 193 6.16 -9.41 -3.71
C VAL A 193 6.16 -10.62 -2.80
N ILE A 194 7.22 -11.41 -2.87
CA ILE A 194 7.46 -12.58 -2.02
C ILE A 194 8.46 -12.20 -0.94
N VAL A 195 8.10 -12.51 0.31
CA VAL A 195 8.97 -12.30 1.47
C VAL A 195 9.44 -13.65 1.98
N LYS A 196 10.75 -13.84 2.05
CA LYS A 196 11.40 -15.07 2.52
C LYS A 196 12.22 -14.82 3.76
N VAL A 197 12.22 -15.80 4.67
CA VAL A 197 13.20 -15.90 5.74
C VAL A 197 13.91 -17.24 5.60
N ASN A 198 15.21 -17.18 5.29
CA ASN A 198 15.96 -18.31 4.75
C ASN A 198 15.22 -18.85 3.50
N ASP A 199 14.85 -20.13 3.50
CA ASP A 199 14.13 -20.76 2.38
C ASP A 199 12.60 -20.73 2.50
N ASP A 200 12.06 -20.29 3.65
CA ASP A 200 10.61 -20.29 3.93
C ASP A 200 9.94 -19.00 3.43
N ILE A 201 8.82 -19.11 2.70
CA ILE A 201 7.97 -17.98 2.33
C ILE A 201 7.12 -17.61 3.56
N VAL A 202 7.50 -16.53 4.23
CA VAL A 202 6.81 -16.08 5.46
C VAL A 202 5.60 -15.20 5.16
N GLY A 203 5.52 -14.64 3.95
CA GLY A 203 4.38 -13.85 3.51
C GLY A 203 4.49 -13.42 2.05
N ALA A 204 3.40 -12.84 1.54
CA ALA A 204 3.31 -12.24 0.22
C ALA A 204 2.58 -10.90 0.31
N ILE A 205 2.83 -10.01 -0.66
CA ILE A 205 2.19 -8.69 -0.75
C ILE A 205 1.73 -8.47 -2.18
N TRP A 206 0.43 -8.21 -2.32
CA TRP A 206 -0.17 -7.75 -3.58
C TRP A 206 -0.50 -6.27 -3.38
N PRO A 207 0.40 -5.38 -3.84
CA PRO A 207 0.37 -3.99 -3.42
C PRO A 207 -0.87 -3.28 -3.97
N PHE A 208 -1.34 -2.30 -3.21
CA PHE A 208 -2.30 -1.33 -3.70
C PHE A 208 -1.69 -0.63 -4.92
N THR A 209 -2.46 -0.51 -6.00
CA THR A 209 -2.01 0.12 -7.24
C THR A 209 -2.00 1.64 -7.08
N VAL A 210 -0.97 2.16 -6.40
CA VAL A 210 -0.69 3.59 -6.30
C VAL A 210 -0.49 4.14 -7.71
N ILE A 211 -1.18 5.25 -8.01
CA ILE A 211 -0.93 6.04 -9.21
C ILE A 211 -0.19 7.30 -8.75
N TYR A 212 1.06 7.45 -9.19
CA TYR A 212 1.90 8.60 -8.86
C TYR A 212 1.38 9.90 -9.48
N THR A 213 1.92 11.03 -9.04
CA THR A 213 1.38 12.34 -9.42
C THR A 213 1.58 12.68 -10.89
N GLY A 214 2.43 11.94 -11.61
CA GLY A 214 2.59 11.99 -13.06
C GLY A 214 1.80 10.93 -13.84
N GLY A 215 1.29 9.89 -13.15
CA GLY A 215 0.82 8.67 -13.78
C GLY A 215 -0.51 8.80 -14.54
N VAL A 216 -0.66 8.06 -15.64
CA VAL A 216 -1.83 8.05 -16.55
C VAL A 216 -2.12 9.40 -17.23
N ASN A 217 -2.44 10.43 -16.45
CA ASN A 217 -2.58 11.81 -16.87
C ASN A 217 -2.29 12.73 -15.66
N PRO A 218 -1.18 13.50 -15.67
CA PRO A 218 -0.75 14.31 -14.53
C PRO A 218 -1.76 15.41 -14.13
N LEU A 219 -2.67 15.78 -15.04
CA LEU A 219 -3.71 16.79 -14.78
C LEU A 219 -4.80 16.27 -13.83
N LEU A 220 -4.91 14.95 -13.65
CA LEU A 220 -5.85 14.33 -12.70
C LEU A 220 -5.44 14.59 -11.25
N TRP A 221 -4.14 14.70 -10.98
CA TRP A 221 -3.61 14.60 -9.62
C TRP A 221 -3.34 15.96 -8.98
N ARG A 222 -4.00 17.03 -9.45
CA ARG A 222 -3.78 18.40 -8.95
C ARG A 222 -5.11 19.16 -8.85
N PRO A 223 -5.50 19.66 -7.66
CA PRO A 223 -4.75 19.69 -6.40
C PRO A 223 -4.93 18.44 -5.52
N ILE A 224 -5.78 17.47 -5.92
CA ILE A 224 -6.01 16.24 -5.17
C ILE A 224 -5.14 15.14 -5.79
N THR A 225 -4.16 14.63 -5.05
CA THR A 225 -3.26 13.59 -5.56
C THR A 225 -3.87 12.20 -5.50
N GLY A 226 -3.27 11.24 -6.22
CA GLY A 226 -3.70 9.84 -6.19
C GLY A 226 -3.66 9.27 -4.76
N ILE A 227 -4.63 8.43 -4.40
CA ILE A 227 -4.63 7.73 -3.11
C ILE A 227 -3.26 7.06 -2.89
N GLY A 228 -2.65 7.26 -1.72
CA GLY A 228 -1.36 6.67 -1.36
C GLY A 228 -0.13 7.27 -2.04
N SER A 229 -0.27 8.26 -2.94
CA SER A 229 0.90 8.83 -3.64
C SER A 229 1.82 9.64 -2.73
N PHE A 230 1.26 10.40 -1.78
CA PHE A 230 2.06 11.16 -0.80
C PHE A 230 2.48 10.35 0.42
N ASP A 231 1.75 9.29 0.75
CA ASP A 231 2.05 8.38 1.86
C ASP A 231 1.84 6.96 1.34
N LEU A 232 2.92 6.34 0.86
CA LEU A 232 2.83 5.02 0.25
C LEU A 232 2.50 3.96 1.32
N PRO A 233 1.60 3.01 1.01
CA PRO A 233 1.23 1.95 1.94
C PRO A 233 2.42 1.07 2.38
N THR A 234 2.33 0.56 3.60
CA THR A 234 3.20 -0.53 4.09
C THR A 234 2.37 -1.76 4.43
N TYR A 235 3.04 -2.90 4.53
CA TYR A 235 2.41 -4.21 4.68
C TYR A 235 3.03 -4.99 5.83
N ASP A 236 2.19 -5.35 6.80
CA ASP A 236 2.61 -6.10 7.99
C ASP A 236 2.48 -7.62 7.76
N ILE A 237 3.53 -8.37 8.10
CA ILE A 237 3.59 -9.84 8.07
C ILE A 237 4.01 -10.31 9.46
N ASP A 238 3.14 -11.06 10.15
CA ASP A 238 3.47 -11.59 11.48
C ASP A 238 4.30 -12.87 11.34
N ILE A 239 5.59 -12.76 11.63
CA ILE A 239 6.55 -13.87 11.54
C ILE A 239 6.76 -14.57 12.89
N THR A 240 5.96 -14.24 13.92
CA THR A 240 5.99 -14.88 15.24
C THR A 240 5.93 -16.42 15.16
N PRO A 241 5.11 -17.04 14.28
CA PRO A 241 5.11 -18.50 14.13
C PRO A 241 6.47 -19.12 13.80
N PHE A 242 7.37 -18.36 13.16
CA PHE A 242 8.69 -18.81 12.74
C PHE A 242 9.78 -18.61 13.78
N LEU A 243 9.52 -17.92 14.89
CA LEU A 243 10.54 -17.61 15.92
C LEU A 243 11.26 -18.85 16.44
N GLY A 244 10.61 -20.02 16.50
CA GLY A 244 11.26 -21.28 16.87
C GLY A 244 12.48 -21.66 16.01
N LYS A 245 12.54 -21.17 14.76
CA LYS A 245 13.67 -21.35 13.84
C LYS A 245 14.67 -20.18 13.86
N LEU A 246 14.32 -19.06 14.49
CA LEU A 246 15.04 -17.78 14.36
C LEU A 246 15.73 -17.30 15.65
N LEU A 247 15.50 -17.99 16.78
CA LEU A 247 16.02 -17.63 18.10
C LEU A 247 17.35 -18.34 18.45
N ASP A 248 18.09 -18.82 17.46
CA ASP A 248 19.33 -19.59 17.67
C ASP A 248 20.59 -18.71 17.86
N GLY A 249 20.42 -17.39 17.80
CA GLY A 249 21.49 -16.40 17.94
C GLY A 249 22.38 -16.24 16.70
N LYS A 250 22.02 -16.88 15.58
CA LYS A 250 22.71 -16.74 14.30
C LYS A 250 21.99 -15.73 13.41
N GLU A 251 22.67 -15.35 12.33
CA GLU A 251 22.06 -14.54 11.28
C GLU A 251 21.16 -15.40 10.39
N HIS A 252 20.01 -14.85 10.02
CA HIS A 252 19.07 -15.41 9.07
C HIS A 252 18.93 -14.48 7.87
N ASP A 253 18.69 -15.07 6.70
CA ASP A 253 18.52 -14.33 5.46
C ASP A 253 17.08 -13.80 5.35
N PHE A 254 16.90 -12.49 5.25
CA PHE A 254 15.61 -11.87 4.96
C PHE A 254 15.63 -11.39 3.51
N GLY A 255 14.88 -12.06 2.65
CA GLY A 255 14.90 -11.84 1.21
C GLY A 255 13.55 -11.38 0.66
N PHE A 256 13.61 -10.54 -0.36
CA PHE A 256 12.49 -9.99 -1.10
C PHE A 256 12.68 -10.24 -2.59
N GLY A 257 11.65 -10.74 -3.26
CA GLY A 257 11.62 -10.88 -4.71
C GLY A 257 10.24 -10.50 -5.25
N VAL A 258 10.13 -10.27 -6.57
CA VAL A 258 8.88 -9.87 -7.19
C VAL A 258 8.55 -10.75 -8.39
N THR A 259 7.48 -11.53 -8.29
CA THR A 259 6.97 -12.36 -9.39
C THR A 259 6.64 -11.48 -10.59
N ASN A 260 7.09 -11.89 -11.78
CA ASN A 260 6.90 -11.21 -13.06
C ASN A 260 7.48 -9.80 -13.16
N ALA A 261 8.33 -9.36 -12.22
CA ALA A 261 8.95 -8.03 -12.30
C ALA A 261 9.75 -7.84 -13.59
N LEU A 262 9.62 -6.65 -14.16
CA LEU A 262 10.45 -6.16 -15.26
C LEU A 262 11.66 -5.45 -14.70
N ASP A 263 11.49 -4.25 -14.16
CA ASP A 263 12.58 -3.49 -13.54
C ASP A 263 12.06 -2.33 -12.70
N VAL A 264 12.88 -2.10 -11.66
CA VAL A 264 12.86 -1.13 -10.57
C VAL A 264 11.64 -1.22 -9.64
N TRP A 265 11.68 -2.23 -8.76
CA TRP A 265 10.90 -2.23 -7.52
C TRP A 265 11.77 -1.85 -6.35
N TYR A 266 11.42 -0.78 -5.65
CA TYR A 266 12.07 -0.42 -4.40
C TYR A 266 11.40 -1.12 -3.22
N ILE A 267 12.20 -1.87 -2.47
CA ILE A 267 11.75 -2.68 -1.34
C ILE A 267 12.74 -2.55 -0.18
N ASP A 268 12.23 -2.35 1.02
CA ASP A 268 12.93 -2.54 2.29
C ASP A 268 11.90 -2.84 3.38
N ALA A 269 12.37 -3.09 4.59
CA ALA A 269 11.48 -3.43 5.70
C ALA A 269 12.01 -3.00 7.06
N ASN A 270 11.09 -2.87 8.01
CA ASN A 270 11.37 -2.70 9.42
C ASN A 270 10.91 -3.94 10.18
N LEU A 271 11.83 -4.61 10.87
CA LEU A 271 11.51 -5.77 11.71
C LEU A 271 11.21 -5.29 13.13
N HIS A 272 9.94 -5.34 13.50
CA HIS A 272 9.42 -4.96 14.81
C HIS A 272 9.48 -6.17 15.76
N LEU A 273 10.21 -6.04 16.87
CA LEU A 273 10.48 -7.11 17.83
C LEU A 273 9.99 -6.75 19.24
N TRP A 274 9.31 -7.70 19.88
CA TRP A 274 8.96 -7.60 21.30
C TRP A 274 9.80 -8.57 22.12
N LEU A 275 10.44 -8.05 23.16
CA LEU A 275 11.48 -8.74 23.93
C LEU A 275 10.98 -9.11 25.33
N ASP A 276 11.36 -10.30 25.78
CA ASP A 276 11.13 -10.72 27.15
C ASP A 276 12.25 -10.16 28.04
N HIS A 277 11.97 -9.07 28.75
CA HIS A 277 12.94 -8.47 29.68
C HIS A 277 13.15 -9.27 30.98
N LYS A 278 12.36 -10.33 31.23
CA LYS A 278 12.49 -11.18 32.42
C LYS A 278 13.22 -12.50 32.13
N SER A 279 13.53 -12.77 30.88
CA SER A 279 14.24 -13.98 30.46
C SER A 279 15.35 -13.62 29.48
N GLU A 280 16.52 -14.24 29.61
CA GLU A 280 17.60 -14.09 28.64
C GLU A 280 17.31 -14.83 27.32
N LYS A 281 16.42 -15.82 27.35
CA LYS A 281 16.04 -16.63 26.20
C LYS A 281 14.56 -17.00 26.23
N THR A 282 13.95 -16.98 25.06
CA THR A 282 12.65 -17.61 24.77
C THR A 282 12.90 -18.88 23.98
N SER A 283 11.91 -19.76 23.93
CA SER A 283 11.96 -20.95 23.07
C SER A 283 10.70 -21.01 22.24
N GLY A 284 10.82 -21.32 20.96
CA GLY A 284 9.67 -21.47 20.09
C GLY A 284 9.68 -22.78 19.31
N SER A 285 8.54 -23.11 18.73
CA SER A 285 8.37 -24.22 17.80
C SER A 285 7.39 -23.84 16.69
N LEU A 286 7.70 -24.26 15.46
CA LEU A 286 6.78 -24.16 14.33
C LEU A 286 5.89 -25.40 14.33
N ILE A 287 4.58 -25.21 14.54
CA ILE A 287 3.59 -26.30 14.67
C ILE A 287 3.06 -26.70 13.30
N SER A 288 2.69 -25.73 12.46
CA SER A 288 2.20 -25.97 11.11
C SER A 288 2.63 -24.84 10.19
N TYR A 289 2.88 -25.16 8.93
CA TYR A 289 3.23 -24.20 7.89
C TYR A 289 2.70 -24.70 6.55
N ASP A 290 1.97 -23.84 5.86
CA ASP A 290 1.41 -24.10 4.54
C ASP A 290 1.58 -22.84 3.68
N ALA A 291 2.25 -22.99 2.54
CA ALA A 291 2.51 -21.91 1.59
C ALA A 291 2.51 -22.48 0.16
N PRO A 292 1.36 -23.00 -0.33
CA PRO A 292 1.24 -23.58 -1.67
C PRO A 292 1.71 -22.60 -2.75
N GLN A 293 2.15 -23.10 -3.90
CA GLN A 293 2.59 -22.27 -5.03
C GLN A 293 1.47 -21.32 -5.50
N LEU A 294 1.87 -20.18 -6.09
CA LEU A 294 0.92 -19.21 -6.67
C LEU A 294 0.11 -19.89 -7.78
N VAL A 295 -1.22 -19.77 -7.73
CA VAL A 295 -2.08 -20.18 -8.85
C VAL A 295 -2.32 -18.95 -9.71
N LEU A 296 -1.71 -18.91 -10.89
CA LEU A 296 -1.83 -17.81 -11.86
C LEU A 296 -2.37 -18.35 -13.19
N ASN A 297 -3.42 -17.71 -13.70
CA ASN A 297 -4.02 -18.02 -15.00
C ASN A 297 -4.15 -16.76 -15.84
N VAL A 298 -3.85 -16.86 -17.13
CA VAL A 298 -4.00 -15.76 -18.09
C VAL A 298 -4.73 -16.29 -19.32
N ASP A 299 -5.96 -15.80 -19.55
CA ASP A 299 -6.69 -16.02 -20.81
C ASP A 299 -6.39 -14.86 -21.75
N SER A 300 -5.90 -15.16 -22.95
CA SER A 300 -5.46 -14.18 -23.93
C SER A 300 -6.18 -14.40 -25.25
N ARG A 301 -6.87 -13.38 -25.74
CA ARG A 301 -7.61 -13.43 -27.02
C ARG A 301 -7.38 -12.14 -27.78
N PHE A 302 -6.71 -12.20 -28.91
CA PHE A 302 -6.38 -11.00 -29.68
C PHE A 302 -6.28 -11.28 -31.18
N SER A 303 -6.42 -10.21 -31.97
CA SER A 303 -6.23 -10.20 -33.41
C SER A 303 -5.57 -8.87 -33.78
N GLY A 304 -4.31 -8.92 -34.21
CA GLY A 304 -3.48 -7.73 -34.32
C GLY A 304 -3.39 -6.99 -32.98
N LEU A 305 -3.55 -5.65 -33.02
CA LEU A 305 -3.44 -4.80 -31.84
C LEU A 305 -4.67 -4.82 -30.92
N ASP A 306 -5.80 -5.38 -31.37
CA ASP A 306 -7.02 -5.45 -30.57
C ASP A 306 -7.11 -6.80 -29.84
N GLY A 307 -7.47 -6.77 -28.56
CA GLY A 307 -7.48 -7.99 -27.75
C GLY A 307 -8.00 -7.79 -26.33
N GLN A 308 -8.26 -8.91 -25.67
CA GLN A 308 -8.68 -8.99 -24.28
C GLN A 308 -7.78 -9.99 -23.55
N PHE A 309 -7.26 -9.54 -22.40
CA PHE A 309 -6.42 -10.33 -21.51
C PHE A 309 -7.08 -10.38 -20.13
N VAL A 310 -7.41 -11.58 -19.67
CA VAL A 310 -7.98 -11.79 -18.34
C VAL A 310 -6.97 -12.55 -17.49
N THR A 311 -6.47 -11.88 -16.45
CA THR A 311 -5.52 -12.45 -15.50
C THR A 311 -6.22 -12.73 -14.17
N GLY A 312 -6.16 -13.98 -13.72
CA GLY A 312 -6.67 -14.41 -12.42
C GLY A 312 -5.55 -15.02 -11.58
N ALA A 313 -5.45 -14.63 -10.31
CA ALA A 313 -4.47 -15.22 -9.40
C ALA A 313 -5.04 -15.50 -8.01
N ASN A 314 -4.55 -16.55 -7.34
CA ASN A 314 -4.88 -16.87 -5.96
C ASN A 314 -3.64 -17.35 -5.18
N ARG A 315 -3.54 -16.93 -3.91
CA ARG A 315 -2.45 -17.31 -2.99
C ARG A 315 -3.01 -17.55 -1.58
N HIS A 316 -2.45 -18.55 -0.89
CA HIS A 316 -2.68 -18.78 0.53
C HIS A 316 -1.34 -19.02 1.22
N ILE A 317 -1.17 -18.43 2.40
CA ILE A 317 -0.04 -18.67 3.30
C ILE A 317 -0.61 -18.78 4.72
N SER A 318 -0.19 -19.76 5.49
CA SER A 318 -0.61 -19.95 6.88
C SER A 318 0.52 -20.57 7.69
N ALA A 319 0.77 -20.04 8.88
CA ALA A 319 1.74 -20.57 9.81
C ALA A 319 1.19 -20.53 11.23
N THR A 320 1.45 -21.60 11.99
CA THR A 320 1.14 -21.69 13.41
C THR A 320 2.41 -22.04 14.16
N GLY A 321 2.74 -21.29 15.19
CA GLY A 321 3.87 -21.59 16.06
C GLY A 321 3.56 -21.27 17.51
N ALA A 322 4.30 -21.88 18.42
CA ALA A 322 4.23 -21.60 19.85
C ALA A 322 5.52 -20.94 20.31
N VAL A 323 5.42 -19.94 21.18
CA VAL A 323 6.56 -19.30 21.83
C VAL A 323 6.35 -19.30 23.33
N LYS A 324 7.34 -19.82 24.05
CA LYS A 324 7.41 -19.85 25.50
C LYS A 324 8.35 -18.76 25.99
N SER A 325 7.81 -17.91 26.86
CA SER A 325 8.49 -16.79 27.51
C SER A 325 8.18 -16.79 29.01
N SER A 326 8.73 -15.81 29.74
CA SER A 326 8.39 -15.54 31.14
C SER A 326 6.90 -15.19 31.36
N TYR A 327 6.20 -14.79 30.29
CA TYR A 327 4.77 -14.49 30.31
C TYR A 327 3.88 -15.73 30.09
N GLY A 328 4.48 -16.89 29.85
CA GLY A 328 3.79 -18.13 29.51
C GLY A 328 4.04 -18.56 28.07
N GLU A 329 3.30 -19.60 27.66
CA GLU A 329 3.34 -20.14 26.31
C GLU A 329 2.17 -19.60 25.49
N VAL A 330 2.48 -19.00 24.35
CA VAL A 330 1.50 -18.41 23.43
C VAL A 330 1.61 -19.10 22.09
N THR A 331 0.49 -19.64 21.61
CA THR A 331 0.35 -20.13 20.24
C THR A 331 -0.17 -19.02 19.36
N THR A 332 0.56 -18.70 18.29
CA THR A 332 0.19 -17.70 17.29
C THR A 332 -0.07 -18.37 15.97
N ASN A 333 -1.24 -18.12 15.37
CA ASN A 333 -1.55 -18.44 13.99
C ASN A 333 -1.56 -17.14 13.17
N PHE A 334 -0.84 -17.11 12.07
CA PHE A 334 -0.88 -16.05 11.06
C PHE A 334 -1.32 -16.64 9.73
N TYR A 335 -2.15 -15.92 8.99
CA TYR A 335 -2.51 -16.32 7.63
C TYR A 335 -2.70 -15.13 6.69
N GLN A 336 -2.51 -15.39 5.41
CA GLN A 336 -2.87 -14.52 4.30
C GLN A 336 -3.65 -15.31 3.24
N ARG A 337 -4.62 -14.64 2.63
CA ARG A 337 -5.43 -15.14 1.51
C ARG A 337 -5.59 -14.01 0.51
N PHE A 338 -5.33 -14.31 -0.74
CA PHE A 338 -5.40 -13.32 -1.81
C PHE A 338 -6.18 -13.85 -3.01
N SER A 339 -6.95 -12.97 -3.64
CA SER A 339 -7.62 -13.21 -4.92
C SER A 339 -7.51 -11.99 -5.83
N TYR A 340 -7.12 -12.21 -7.08
CA TYR A 340 -6.80 -11.19 -8.06
C TYR A 340 -7.58 -11.44 -9.33
N GLU A 341 -8.16 -10.37 -9.86
CA GLU A 341 -8.77 -10.37 -11.18
C GLU A 341 -8.36 -9.08 -11.90
N ASN A 342 -7.92 -9.21 -13.15
CA ASN A 342 -7.66 -8.09 -14.04
C ASN A 342 -8.16 -8.44 -15.44
N SER A 343 -8.96 -7.54 -16.02
CA SER A 343 -9.36 -7.57 -17.43
C SER A 343 -8.75 -6.36 -18.11
N ASN A 344 -7.88 -6.59 -19.09
CA ASN A 344 -7.20 -5.58 -19.87
C ASN A 344 -7.60 -5.71 -21.34
N VAL A 345 -8.25 -4.69 -21.88
CA VAL A 345 -8.85 -4.71 -23.22
C VAL A 345 -8.24 -3.60 -24.07
N TYR A 346 -7.68 -3.98 -25.21
CA TYR A 346 -7.23 -3.09 -26.28
C TYR A 346 -8.24 -3.11 -27.41
N SER A 347 -8.60 -1.93 -27.91
CA SER A 347 -9.56 -1.77 -29.00
C SER A 347 -9.20 -0.59 -29.89
N LYS A 348 -9.84 -0.52 -31.07
CA LYS A 348 -9.61 0.53 -32.07
C LYS A 348 -8.15 0.55 -32.53
N ASN A 349 -7.65 -0.63 -32.90
CA ASN A 349 -6.26 -0.85 -33.27
C ASN A 349 -5.28 -0.41 -32.18
N GLY A 350 -5.58 -0.77 -30.93
CA GLY A 350 -4.77 -0.44 -29.74
C GLY A 350 -4.87 1.01 -29.25
N SER A 351 -5.62 1.90 -29.90
CA SER A 351 -5.70 3.31 -29.51
C SER A 351 -6.54 3.56 -28.25
N VAL A 352 -7.35 2.58 -27.85
CA VAL A 352 -8.16 2.61 -26.62
C VAL A 352 -7.80 1.42 -25.76
N GLN A 353 -7.54 1.68 -24.48
CA GLN A 353 -7.29 0.66 -23.48
C GLN A 353 -8.25 0.79 -22.30
N VAL A 354 -8.77 -0.33 -21.82
CA VAL A 354 -9.61 -0.41 -20.63
C VAL A 354 -9.09 -1.49 -19.69
N VAL A 355 -8.77 -1.11 -18.46
CA VAL A 355 -8.39 -2.00 -17.38
C VAL A 355 -9.47 -1.98 -16.30
N ASN A 356 -9.89 -3.17 -15.87
CA ASN A 356 -10.69 -3.36 -14.68
C ASN A 356 -10.01 -4.41 -13.80
N GLN A 357 -9.59 -4.01 -12.60
CA GLN A 357 -8.80 -4.82 -11.68
C GLN A 357 -9.44 -4.80 -10.29
N THR A 358 -9.41 -5.96 -9.62
CA THR A 358 -9.72 -6.08 -8.20
C THR A 358 -8.65 -6.92 -7.52
N ILE A 359 -8.06 -6.38 -6.45
CA ILE A 359 -7.22 -7.11 -5.51
C ILE A 359 -8.05 -7.31 -4.24
N ASP A 360 -8.29 -8.56 -3.83
CA ASP A 360 -8.86 -8.92 -2.54
C ASP A 360 -7.76 -9.53 -1.67
N ALA A 361 -7.40 -8.85 -0.59
CA ALA A 361 -6.35 -9.24 0.34
C ALA A 361 -6.94 -9.39 1.74
N LYS A 362 -6.81 -10.59 2.30
CA LYS A 362 -7.26 -10.90 3.66
C LYS A 362 -6.11 -11.48 4.47
N SER A 363 -5.85 -10.91 5.64
CA SER A 363 -4.87 -11.43 6.58
C SER A 363 -5.43 -11.48 7.99
N GLY A 364 -4.91 -12.38 8.81
CA GLY A 364 -5.28 -12.44 10.21
C GLY A 364 -4.19 -13.02 11.09
N VAL A 365 -4.22 -12.61 12.35
CA VAL A 365 -3.38 -13.16 13.42
C VAL A 365 -4.25 -13.53 14.61
N CYS A 366 -4.05 -14.73 15.15
CA CYS A 366 -4.73 -15.20 16.36
C CYS A 366 -3.68 -15.74 17.33
N ALA A 367 -3.47 -15.03 18.43
CA ALA A 367 -2.59 -15.40 19.52
C ALA A 367 -3.42 -15.84 20.74
N LYS A 368 -3.15 -17.04 21.24
CA LYS A 368 -3.86 -17.65 22.38
C LYS A 368 -2.90 -18.32 23.35
N ASP A 369 -3.25 -18.31 24.63
CA ASP A 369 -2.64 -19.16 25.65
C ASP A 369 -3.59 -20.31 26.02
N ALA A 370 -3.27 -21.07 27.07
CA ALA A 370 -4.11 -22.18 27.54
C ALA A 370 -5.48 -21.74 28.08
N LEU A 371 -5.65 -20.46 28.43
CA LEU A 371 -6.81 -19.94 29.16
C LEU A 371 -7.72 -19.09 28.26
N SER A 372 -7.16 -18.41 27.26
CA SER A 372 -7.87 -17.36 26.53
C SER A 372 -7.23 -17.00 25.19
N VAL A 373 -8.02 -16.35 24.33
CA VAL A 373 -7.51 -15.61 23.17
C VAL A 373 -6.96 -14.27 23.66
N LEU A 374 -5.66 -14.08 23.50
CA LEU A 374 -4.96 -12.86 23.89
C LEU A 374 -5.22 -11.75 22.88
N LEU A 375 -5.09 -12.07 21.59
CA LEU A 375 -5.29 -11.18 20.46
C LEU A 375 -5.85 -11.98 19.28
N SER A 376 -6.85 -11.43 18.62
CA SER A 376 -7.37 -11.93 17.35
C SER A 376 -7.64 -10.74 16.45
N GLU A 377 -6.83 -10.56 15.42
CA GLU A 377 -6.98 -9.51 14.43
C GLU A 377 -7.26 -10.09 13.05
N GLU A 378 -8.15 -9.45 12.32
CA GLU A 378 -8.42 -9.74 10.92
C GLU A 378 -8.50 -8.42 10.16
N LEU A 379 -7.79 -8.36 9.05
CA LEU A 379 -7.74 -7.25 8.12
C LEU A 379 -8.23 -7.75 6.75
N HIS A 380 -9.26 -7.12 6.22
CA HIS A 380 -9.76 -7.36 4.87
C HIS A 380 -9.68 -6.08 4.06
N GLN A 381 -8.89 -6.11 2.99
CA GLN A 381 -8.65 -5.00 2.09
C GLN A 381 -9.08 -5.38 0.67
N ILE A 382 -9.83 -4.51 0.02
CA ILE A 382 -10.21 -4.63 -1.39
C ILE A 382 -9.77 -3.37 -2.12
N PHE A 383 -8.95 -3.56 -3.15
CA PHE A 383 -8.42 -2.50 -4.01
C PHE A 383 -9.04 -2.58 -5.41
N PRO A 384 -10.17 -1.91 -5.66
CA PRO A 384 -10.71 -1.77 -7.01
C PRO A 384 -9.92 -0.73 -7.81
N LEU A 385 -9.68 -1.01 -9.08
CA LEU A 385 -9.09 -0.10 -10.04
C LEU A 385 -9.80 -0.22 -11.39
N TYR A 386 -10.17 0.92 -11.95
CA TYR A 386 -10.65 1.05 -13.31
C TYR A 386 -9.83 2.13 -14.01
N VAL A 387 -9.27 1.83 -15.17
CA VAL A 387 -8.55 2.78 -16.01
C VAL A 387 -9.07 2.69 -17.43
N TYR A 388 -9.40 3.84 -18.00
CA TYR A 388 -9.69 4.01 -19.41
C TYR A 388 -8.72 5.02 -19.98
N THR A 389 -8.10 4.69 -21.09
CA THR A 389 -7.30 5.61 -21.90
C THR A 389 -7.76 5.54 -23.35
N GLY A 390 -7.80 6.70 -24.00
CA GLY A 390 -8.08 6.80 -25.43
C GLY A 390 -7.15 7.82 -26.05
N THR A 391 -6.39 7.40 -27.05
CA THR A 391 -5.44 8.25 -27.77
C THR A 391 -5.97 8.59 -29.17
N SER A 392 -5.68 9.80 -29.62
CA SER A 392 -5.88 10.22 -31.00
C SER A 392 -4.71 11.07 -31.48
N ASP A 393 -4.05 10.57 -32.52
CA ASP A 393 -2.91 11.26 -33.14
C ASP A 393 -3.37 12.55 -33.83
N GLN A 394 -2.52 13.56 -33.74
CA GLN A 394 -2.61 14.83 -34.45
C GLN A 394 -1.37 15.02 -35.34
N LYS A 395 -1.30 16.15 -36.06
CA LYS A 395 -0.14 16.46 -36.91
C LYS A 395 1.08 16.81 -36.05
N ALA A 396 2.28 16.46 -36.52
CA ALA A 396 3.58 16.91 -35.98
C ALA A 396 3.90 16.46 -34.54
N ASP A 397 3.88 15.13 -34.29
CA ASP A 397 4.20 14.50 -32.99
C ASP A 397 3.34 15.01 -31.82
N GLU A 398 2.08 15.30 -32.12
CA GLU A 398 1.08 15.71 -31.15
C GLU A 398 0.01 14.62 -31.04
N TYR A 399 -0.44 14.32 -29.83
CA TYR A 399 -1.59 13.45 -29.60
C TYR A 399 -2.48 14.00 -28.49
N THR A 400 -3.75 13.62 -28.52
CA THR A 400 -4.67 13.84 -27.41
C THR A 400 -4.86 12.54 -26.66
N LEU A 401 -4.77 12.59 -25.33
CA LEU A 401 -5.12 11.50 -24.43
C LEU A 401 -6.37 11.89 -23.64
N ILE A 402 -7.39 11.05 -23.69
CA ILE A 402 -8.54 11.09 -22.78
C ILE A 402 -8.34 9.99 -21.74
N SER A 403 -8.54 10.33 -20.47
CA SER A 403 -8.34 9.41 -19.36
C SER A 403 -9.54 9.43 -18.42
N PHE A 404 -9.92 8.25 -17.94
CA PHE A 404 -10.85 8.10 -16.83
C PHE A 404 -10.32 7.05 -15.87
N VAL A 405 -10.17 7.42 -14.61
CA VAL A 405 -9.60 6.57 -13.56
C VAL A 405 -10.57 6.51 -12.40
N LYS A 406 -10.84 5.31 -11.90
CA LYS A 406 -11.41 5.10 -10.57
C LYS A 406 -10.52 4.17 -9.79
N LEU A 407 -10.19 4.52 -8.56
CA LEU A 407 -9.43 3.68 -7.67
C LEU A 407 -9.96 3.80 -6.25
N GLY A 408 -9.71 2.81 -5.42
CA GLY A 408 -10.09 2.90 -4.02
C GLY A 408 -9.39 1.91 -3.11
N VAL A 409 -9.51 2.19 -1.82
CA VAL A 409 -9.13 1.34 -0.71
C VAL A 409 -10.38 1.13 0.13
N ASN A 410 -10.88 -0.10 0.14
CA ASN A 410 -11.94 -0.54 1.05
C ASN A 410 -11.33 -1.45 2.09
N GLU A 411 -11.35 -1.04 3.35
CA GLU A 411 -10.75 -1.79 4.44
C GLU A 411 -11.79 -2.07 5.53
N LYS A 412 -11.66 -3.24 6.14
CA LYS A 412 -12.28 -3.58 7.41
C LYS A 412 -11.24 -4.24 8.28
N LYS A 413 -11.02 -3.68 9.48
CA LYS A 413 -10.23 -4.33 10.52
C LYS A 413 -11.11 -4.67 11.70
N THR A 414 -11.00 -5.90 12.20
CA THR A 414 -11.58 -6.32 13.47
C THR A 414 -10.45 -6.80 14.37
N SER A 415 -10.45 -6.35 15.62
CA SER A 415 -9.53 -6.83 16.66
C SER A 415 -10.32 -7.22 17.89
N GLY A 416 -9.88 -8.27 18.57
CA GLY A 416 -10.56 -8.85 19.72
C GLY A 416 -9.59 -9.59 20.63
N GLY A 417 -10.09 -10.03 21.80
CA GLY A 417 -9.33 -10.81 22.77
C GLY A 417 -9.30 -10.15 24.14
N LYS A 418 -8.27 -10.45 24.92
CA LYS A 418 -8.12 -9.93 26.29
C LYS A 418 -8.00 -8.42 26.35
N MET A 419 -7.54 -7.78 25.27
CA MET A 419 -7.42 -6.32 25.15
C MET A 419 -8.72 -5.61 24.78
N GLY A 420 -9.84 -6.33 24.65
CA GLY A 420 -11.14 -5.78 24.25
C GLY A 420 -11.39 -5.92 22.76
N PHE A 421 -12.53 -5.39 22.32
CA PHE A 421 -12.95 -5.41 20.91
C PHE A 421 -12.74 -4.05 20.27
N SER A 422 -12.14 -4.01 19.09
CA SER A 422 -12.12 -2.84 18.23
C SER A 422 -12.52 -3.21 16.80
N TYR A 423 -13.09 -2.24 16.11
CA TYR A 423 -13.51 -2.38 14.73
C TYR A 423 -13.24 -1.07 14.02
N ASN A 424 -12.78 -1.17 12.78
CA ASN A 424 -12.81 -0.04 11.87
C ASN A 424 -13.20 -0.48 10.45
N SER A 425 -13.71 0.49 9.70
CA SER A 425 -13.96 0.38 8.27
C SER A 425 -13.60 1.68 7.59
N LEU A 426 -12.81 1.55 6.53
CA LEU A 426 -12.43 2.64 5.65
C LEU A 426 -13.03 2.40 4.26
N ARG A 427 -13.63 3.43 3.69
CA ARG A 427 -13.91 3.54 2.27
C ARG A 427 -13.25 4.81 1.75
N ASN A 428 -12.21 4.62 0.96
CA ASN A 428 -11.47 5.68 0.33
C ASN A 428 -11.60 5.49 -1.18
N SER A 429 -12.36 6.34 -1.86
CA SER A 429 -12.65 6.20 -3.29
C SER A 429 -12.36 7.47 -4.05
N GLN A 430 -11.67 7.36 -5.18
CA GLN A 430 -11.33 8.48 -6.03
C GLN A 430 -11.76 8.19 -7.47
N SER A 431 -12.35 9.19 -8.11
CA SER A 431 -12.74 9.17 -9.52
C SER A 431 -12.17 10.40 -10.18
N ALA A 432 -11.40 10.21 -11.25
CA ALA A 432 -10.75 11.28 -11.97
C ALA A 432 -10.98 11.14 -13.47
N ARG A 433 -11.21 12.26 -14.16
CA ARG A 433 -11.33 12.30 -15.62
C ARG A 433 -10.60 13.51 -16.18
N GLY A 434 -10.03 13.35 -17.36
CA GLY A 434 -9.28 14.44 -17.96
C GLY A 434 -9.00 14.21 -19.43
N SER A 435 -8.51 15.27 -20.05
CA SER A 435 -7.95 15.22 -21.39
C SER A 435 -6.68 16.03 -21.41
N MET A 436 -5.64 15.54 -22.09
CA MET A 436 -4.40 16.27 -22.28
C MET A 436 -3.97 16.23 -23.74
N LYS A 437 -3.39 17.34 -24.19
CA LYS A 437 -2.65 17.44 -25.44
C LYS A 437 -1.17 17.34 -25.11
N VAL A 438 -0.51 16.41 -25.77
CA VAL A 438 0.92 16.16 -25.58
C VAL A 438 1.61 16.46 -26.89
N LYS A 439 2.73 17.18 -26.81
CA LYS A 439 3.64 17.42 -27.93
C LYS A 439 4.99 16.82 -27.58
N LYS A 440 5.45 15.86 -28.39
CA LYS A 440 6.59 15.00 -28.03
C LYS A 440 6.31 14.32 -26.68
N ASN A 441 6.98 14.76 -25.61
CA ASN A 441 6.84 14.23 -24.25
C ASN A 441 6.32 15.27 -23.25
N LEU A 442 5.83 16.42 -23.71
CA LEU A 442 5.39 17.52 -22.83
C LEU A 442 3.89 17.75 -22.98
N VAL A 443 3.21 17.83 -21.83
CA VAL A 443 1.82 18.30 -21.76
C VAL A 443 1.78 19.79 -22.07
N VAL A 444 1.12 20.16 -23.17
CA VAL A 444 0.99 21.56 -23.64
C VAL A 444 -0.36 22.18 -23.29
N GLY A 445 -1.35 21.36 -22.93
CA GLY A 445 -2.65 21.84 -22.48
C GLY A 445 -3.58 20.69 -22.14
N GLY A 446 -4.66 20.97 -21.41
CA GLY A 446 -5.62 19.95 -21.02
C GLY A 446 -6.50 20.39 -19.87
N LEU A 447 -7.35 19.47 -19.44
CA LEU A 447 -8.31 19.63 -18.35
C LEU A 447 -8.27 18.37 -17.48
N GLY A 448 -8.43 18.57 -16.18
CA GLY A 448 -8.46 17.49 -15.19
C GLY A 448 -9.53 17.77 -14.15
N GLU A 449 -10.27 16.74 -13.77
CA GLU A 449 -11.31 16.77 -12.75
C GLU A 449 -11.12 15.56 -11.85
N THR A 450 -11.16 15.78 -10.54
CA THR A 450 -11.00 14.71 -9.54
C THR A 450 -12.00 14.89 -8.42
N HIS A 451 -12.68 13.80 -8.08
CA HIS A 451 -13.57 13.67 -6.94
C HIS A 451 -13.03 12.59 -6.01
N HIS A 452 -12.90 12.90 -4.73
CA HIS A 452 -12.40 12.00 -3.71
C HIS A 452 -13.32 11.99 -2.51
N VAL A 453 -13.71 10.79 -2.10
CA VAL A 453 -14.54 10.54 -0.92
C VAL A 453 -13.78 9.62 0.02
N TYR A 454 -13.50 10.12 1.22
CA TYR A 454 -12.91 9.39 2.32
C TYR A 454 -13.96 9.21 3.42
N LYS A 455 -14.18 7.99 3.88
CA LYS A 455 -15.11 7.65 4.97
C LYS A 455 -14.50 6.61 5.87
N TYR A 456 -14.18 7.00 7.09
CA TYR A 456 -13.70 6.14 8.15
C TYR A 456 -14.77 6.04 9.24
N VAL A 457 -15.03 4.83 9.71
CA VAL A 457 -15.89 4.54 10.86
C VAL A 457 -15.21 3.49 11.71
N GLY A 458 -14.92 3.81 12.96
CA GLY A 458 -14.32 2.88 13.91
C GLY A 458 -14.85 3.03 15.32
N THR A 459 -14.37 2.16 16.20
CA THR A 459 -14.66 2.22 17.65
C THR A 459 -14.03 3.43 18.33
N ASP A 460 -13.00 4.01 17.71
CA ASP A 460 -12.27 5.20 18.12
C ASP A 460 -12.88 6.52 17.61
N GLY A 461 -13.83 6.44 16.69
CA GLY A 461 -14.51 7.61 16.16
C GLY A 461 -14.86 7.44 14.68
N CYS A 462 -15.10 8.55 14.02
CA CYS A 462 -15.34 8.51 12.59
C CYS A 462 -14.88 9.82 11.94
N TYR A 463 -14.58 9.74 10.65
CA TYR A 463 -14.15 10.88 9.87
C TYR A 463 -14.68 10.73 8.46
N PHE A 464 -15.14 11.83 7.86
CA PHE A 464 -15.40 11.86 6.43
C PHE A 464 -14.80 13.11 5.79
N ARG A 465 -14.46 12.98 4.52
CA ARG A 465 -14.14 14.10 3.62
C ARG A 465 -14.66 13.81 2.22
N ASP A 466 -15.31 14.79 1.62
CA ASP A 466 -15.80 14.76 0.24
C ASP A 466 -15.27 16.02 -0.45
N VAL A 467 -14.29 15.82 -1.34
CA VAL A 467 -13.56 16.90 -2.00
C VAL A 467 -13.60 16.71 -3.51
N SER A 468 -13.92 17.78 -4.23
CA SER A 468 -13.99 17.82 -5.68
C SER A 468 -13.14 18.95 -6.23
N SER A 469 -12.46 18.70 -7.34
CA SER A 469 -11.65 19.70 -8.02
C SER A 469 -11.82 19.65 -9.53
N LYS A 470 -11.60 20.79 -10.18
CA LYS A 470 -11.58 20.94 -11.63
C LYS A 470 -10.55 21.98 -12.02
N ASN A 471 -9.68 21.64 -12.97
CA ASN A 471 -8.65 22.52 -13.53
C ASN A 471 -7.89 23.27 -12.43
N TYR A 472 -7.32 22.53 -11.48
CA TYR A 472 -6.53 23.05 -10.36
C TYR A 472 -7.30 23.80 -9.27
N THR A 473 -8.61 23.95 -9.39
CA THR A 473 -9.44 24.64 -8.41
C THR A 473 -10.26 23.64 -7.61
N VAL A 474 -10.21 23.72 -6.28
CA VAL A 474 -11.13 22.99 -5.41
C VAL A 474 -12.51 23.62 -5.54
N LEU A 475 -13.49 22.82 -5.97
CA LEU A 475 -14.87 23.25 -6.17
C LEU A 475 -15.71 23.08 -4.90
N SER A 476 -15.45 22.00 -4.16
CA SER A 476 -16.10 21.71 -2.89
C SER A 476 -15.15 20.92 -2.00
N ASP A 477 -15.17 21.19 -0.71
CA ASP A 477 -14.45 20.42 0.30
C ASP A 477 -15.29 20.40 1.57
N GLN A 478 -15.84 19.23 1.88
CA GLN A 478 -16.68 19.02 3.05
C GLN A 478 -16.06 17.93 3.90
N SER A 479 -15.70 18.25 5.14
CA SER A 479 -15.19 17.27 6.10
C SER A 479 -15.94 17.35 7.43
N GLY A 480 -15.88 16.28 8.21
CA GLY A 480 -16.35 16.31 9.58
C GLY A 480 -16.21 14.97 10.30
N ASP A 481 -16.36 15.05 11.62
CA ASP A 481 -16.17 13.92 12.55
C ASP A 481 -17.50 13.34 13.02
N SER A 482 -18.62 13.79 12.44
CA SER A 482 -19.98 13.40 12.85
C SER A 482 -20.59 12.40 11.87
N CYS A 483 -20.55 11.11 12.19
CA CYS A 483 -21.31 10.08 11.51
C CYS A 483 -22.71 9.98 12.09
N THR A 484 -23.42 11.11 12.16
CA THR A 484 -24.86 11.07 12.42
C THR A 484 -25.50 10.27 11.30
N LYS A 485 -26.20 9.17 11.64
CA LYS A 485 -27.25 8.63 10.76
C LYS A 485 -28.18 9.80 10.45
N ARG A 486 -28.03 10.45 9.30
CA ARG A 486 -29.04 11.41 8.84
C ARG A 486 -30.35 10.61 8.82
N LYS A 487 -31.27 10.95 9.71
CA LYS A 487 -32.69 10.58 9.55
C LYS A 487 -33.05 10.97 8.12
N PRO A 488 -33.73 10.11 7.34
CA PRO A 488 -34.17 10.52 6.02
C PRO A 488 -35.03 11.77 6.20
N TYR A 489 -34.59 12.87 5.62
CA TYR A 489 -35.39 14.09 5.53
C TYR A 489 -36.72 13.69 4.91
N GLY A 490 -37.81 13.90 5.66
CA GLY A 490 -39.16 13.78 5.13
C GLY A 490 -39.33 14.82 4.03
N GLY A 491 -39.58 14.37 2.80
CA GLY A 491 -39.76 15.30 1.69
C GLY A 491 -39.70 14.65 0.31
N ALA A 492 -40.62 13.71 0.05
CA ALA A 492 -41.31 13.47 -1.23
C ALA A 492 -41.88 12.04 -1.22
N LYS A 493 -43.18 11.93 -0.92
CA LYS A 493 -43.94 10.69 -1.13
C LYS A 493 -44.05 10.45 -2.64
N PHE A 494 -43.39 9.42 -3.16
CA PHE A 494 -43.80 8.82 -4.43
C PHE A 494 -44.92 7.83 -4.14
N SER A 495 -46.08 8.05 -4.75
CA SER A 495 -47.27 7.21 -4.61
C SER A 495 -47.05 5.85 -5.28
N SER A 496 -47.13 4.77 -4.52
CA SER A 496 -47.39 3.43 -5.05
C SER A 496 -48.87 3.32 -5.40
N ARG A 497 -49.23 3.37 -6.68
CA ARG A 497 -50.52 2.86 -7.15
C ARG A 497 -50.35 1.35 -7.39
N ASN A 498 -50.80 0.57 -6.40
CA ASN A 498 -51.25 -0.80 -6.62
C ASN A 498 -52.55 -0.75 -7.40
N ASP A 499 -52.60 -1.45 -8.52
CA ASP A 499 -53.84 -1.88 -9.16
C ASP A 499 -53.76 -3.40 -9.37
N GLN A 500 -54.94 -4.01 -9.43
CA GLN A 500 -55.24 -5.44 -9.64
C GLN A 500 -55.42 -6.31 -8.40
N SER A 501 -56.60 -6.07 -7.82
CA SER A 501 -57.65 -7.01 -7.45
C SER A 501 -57.47 -8.53 -7.61
N SER A 502 -58.04 -9.20 -6.60
CA SER A 502 -58.83 -10.45 -6.66
C SER A 502 -58.12 -11.80 -6.79
N ARG A 503 -57.84 -12.40 -5.63
CA ARG A 503 -57.97 -13.85 -5.40
C ARG A 503 -59.33 -14.14 -4.77
N ARG A 504 -60.18 -14.91 -5.48
CA ARG A 504 -61.26 -15.71 -4.86
C ARG A 504 -61.05 -17.18 -5.23
N LYS A 505 -61.20 -18.01 -4.20
CA LYS A 505 -61.11 -19.47 -4.11
C LYS A 505 -61.77 -20.23 -5.27
N LEU A 506 -61.20 -21.39 -5.63
CA LEU A 506 -61.96 -22.64 -5.75
C LEU A 506 -61.07 -23.88 -5.59
N LEU A 507 -61.67 -24.88 -4.95
CA LEU A 507 -61.14 -26.17 -4.50
C LEU A 507 -61.15 -27.23 -5.62
N ALA A 508 -60.26 -28.21 -5.45
CA ALA A 508 -60.40 -29.65 -5.73
C ALA A 508 -60.84 -30.14 -7.12
N GLY A 509 -60.06 -31.07 -7.67
CA GLY A 509 -60.49 -32.00 -8.70
C GLY A 509 -59.33 -32.56 -9.52
N GLU A 510 -58.95 -33.80 -9.17
CA GLU A 510 -58.08 -34.78 -9.87
C GLU A 510 -56.56 -34.56 -9.89
#